data_AF-A0A1V1UNA5-F1
#
_entry.id   AF-A0A1V1UNA5-F1
#
_cell.length_a   1.000
_cell.length_b   1.000
_cell.length_c   1.000
_cell.angle_alpha   90.00
_cell.angle_beta   90.00
_cell.angle_gamma   90.00
#
_symmetry.space_group_name_H-M   'P 1'
#
loop_
_entity.id
_entity.type
_entity.pdbx_description
1 polymer ?
#
loop_
_entity_poly.entity_id
_entity_poly.type
_entity_poly.pdbx_seq_one_letter_code
_entity_poly.pdbx_strand_id
1 'polypeptide(L)'
;MTMALPFLSVTDCARHFSFSERTVYEMIKSGELRAEKFGSYLIAWPDAWACEQGPVPRPELYMRYMSDLLSRQALARRSGRSLRTVDRWLDSGLPTRNVRASVRVNPVDAAEWLRGKYGTSIRLNRLLACGTAPPVPQNA
;
A
#
# COMPACT_ATOMS: atom_id res chain seq x y z
N MET A 1 -13.92 -20.40 11.36
CA MET A 1 -13.40 -19.50 12.42
C MET A 1 -13.19 -18.14 11.79
N THR A 2 -14.06 -17.17 12.08
CA THR A 2 -13.94 -15.80 11.55
C THR A 2 -12.81 -15.11 12.29
N MET A 3 -11.63 -14.98 11.68
CA MET A 3 -10.59 -14.13 12.25
C MET A 3 -11.13 -12.70 12.27
N ALA A 4 -11.33 -12.13 13.47
CA ALA A 4 -11.56 -10.71 13.60
C ALA A 4 -10.31 -9.99 13.09
N LEU A 5 -10.45 -9.23 12.01
CA LEU A 5 -9.36 -8.42 11.50
C LEU A 5 -9.05 -7.30 12.50
N PRO A 6 -7.78 -6.89 12.66
CA PRO A 6 -7.43 -5.82 13.58
C PRO A 6 -8.07 -4.49 13.17
N PHE A 7 -8.15 -3.55 14.11
CA PHE A 7 -8.50 -2.17 13.79
C PHE A 7 -7.25 -1.38 13.38
N LEU A 8 -7.43 -0.42 12.49
CA LEU A 8 -6.41 0.54 12.06
C LEU A 8 -6.63 1.88 12.75
N SER A 9 -5.54 2.48 13.21
CA SER A 9 -5.53 3.92 13.51
C SER A 9 -5.58 4.73 12.20
N VAL A 10 -5.92 6.02 12.31
CA VAL A 10 -5.84 6.96 11.18
C VAL A 10 -4.44 7.00 10.58
N THR A 11 -3.41 7.01 11.43
CA THR A 11 -2.00 7.02 11.03
C THR A 11 -1.62 5.74 10.28
N ASP A 12 -2.04 4.57 10.77
CA ASP A 12 -1.75 3.30 10.09
C ASP A 12 -2.51 3.18 8.76
N CYS A 13 -3.76 3.64 8.71
CA CYS A 13 -4.55 3.69 7.48
C CYS A 13 -3.89 4.62 6.44
N ALA A 14 -3.45 5.81 6.86
CA ALA A 14 -2.75 6.75 6.01
C ALA A 14 -1.42 6.18 5.49
N ARG A 15 -0.65 5.51 6.36
CA ARG A 15 0.59 4.83 5.98
C ARG A 15 0.32 3.73 4.95
N HIS A 16 -0.65 2.87 5.22
CA HIS A 16 -0.97 1.71 4.38
C HIS A 16 -1.32 2.11 2.94
N PHE A 17 -2.21 3.10 2.78
CA PHE A 17 -2.65 3.58 1.47
C PHE A 17 -1.72 4.65 0.86
N SER A 18 -0.71 5.09 1.62
CA SER A 18 0.21 6.17 1.26
C SER A 18 -0.53 7.47 0.95
N PHE A 19 -1.35 7.91 1.92
CA PHE A 19 -2.03 9.20 1.97
C PHE A 19 -1.55 10.04 3.16
N SER A 20 -1.97 11.30 3.22
CA SER A 20 -1.86 12.09 4.45
C SER A 20 -2.95 11.70 5.44
N GLU A 21 -2.66 11.78 6.74
CA GLU A 21 -3.68 11.58 7.79
C GLU A 21 -4.88 12.52 7.61
N ARG A 22 -4.62 13.75 7.16
CA ARG A 22 -5.66 14.73 6.83
C ARG A 22 -6.68 14.17 5.85
N THR A 23 -6.24 13.45 4.82
CA THR A 23 -7.14 12.85 3.83
C THR A 23 -8.05 11.82 4.48
N VAL A 24 -7.50 11.00 5.38
CA VAL A 24 -8.28 10.00 6.12
C VAL A 24 -9.30 10.66 7.04
N TYR A 25 -8.92 11.73 7.75
CA TYR A 25 -9.87 12.52 8.56
C TYR A 25 -10.98 13.13 7.72
N GLU A 26 -10.66 13.69 6.54
CA GLU A 26 -11.64 14.24 5.61
C GLU A 26 -12.62 13.17 5.13
N MET A 27 -12.15 11.94 4.85
CA MET A 27 -12.99 10.81 4.45
C MET A 27 -13.93 10.33 5.56
N ILE A 28 -13.44 10.29 6.81
CA ILE A 28 -14.30 9.98 7.96
C ILE A 28 -15.38 11.05 8.10
N LYS A 29 -15.01 12.33 7.94
CA LYS A 29 -15.94 13.45 8.06
C LYS A 29 -16.97 13.51 6.93
N SER A 30 -16.60 13.14 5.70
CA SER A 30 -17.53 13.07 4.56
C SER A 30 -18.43 11.84 4.59
N GLY A 31 -18.12 10.86 5.46
CA GLY A 31 -18.85 9.58 5.55
C GLY A 31 -18.42 8.54 4.52
N GLU A 32 -17.39 8.84 3.71
CA GLU A 32 -16.79 7.90 2.76
C GLU A 32 -16.07 6.73 3.46
N LEU A 33 -15.54 6.98 4.66
CA LEU A 33 -14.83 5.99 5.45
C LEU A 33 -15.52 5.80 6.80
N ARG A 34 -15.98 4.58 7.06
CA ARG A 34 -16.55 4.22 8.35
C ARG A 34 -15.44 4.11 9.40
N ALA A 35 -15.61 4.82 10.51
CA ALA A 35 -14.72 4.75 11.65
C ALA A 35 -15.51 4.88 12.96
N GLU A 36 -15.01 4.24 14.01
CA GLU A 36 -15.54 4.32 15.35
C GLU A 36 -14.62 5.19 16.21
N LYS A 37 -15.19 6.08 17.03
CA LYS A 37 -14.41 7.01 17.84
C LYS A 37 -14.37 6.54 19.30
N PHE A 38 -13.22 6.01 19.71
CA PHE A 38 -12.93 5.61 21.09
C PHE A 38 -11.65 6.30 21.56
N GLY A 39 -11.76 7.59 21.91
CA GLY A 39 -10.61 8.47 22.14
C GLY A 39 -9.94 8.88 20.82
N SER A 40 -9.46 7.90 20.06
CA SER A 40 -8.99 8.04 18.67
C SER A 40 -9.95 7.35 17.69
N TYR A 41 -9.85 7.68 16.40
CA TYR A 41 -10.62 6.95 15.38
C TYR A 41 -9.98 5.60 15.09
N LEU A 42 -10.82 4.57 15.12
CA LEU A 42 -10.51 3.19 14.79
C LEU A 42 -11.28 2.81 13.53
N ILE A 43 -10.59 2.25 12.56
CA ILE A 43 -11.14 1.86 11.25
C ILE A 43 -11.01 0.34 11.15
N ALA A 44 -12.11 -0.38 10.95
CA ALA A 44 -12.02 -1.81 10.71
C ALA A 44 -11.39 -2.06 9.33
N TRP A 45 -10.53 -3.07 9.18
CA TRP A 45 -9.92 -3.40 7.88
C TRP A 45 -10.90 -3.57 6.71
N PRO A 46 -12.07 -4.23 6.89
CA PRO A 46 -13.06 -4.31 5.83
C PRO A 46 -13.57 -2.94 5.37
N ASP A 47 -13.74 -2.01 6.31
CA ASP A 47 -14.14 -0.64 6.00
C ASP A 47 -12.99 0.16 5.38
N ALA A 48 -11.73 -0.14 5.76
CA ALA A 48 -10.55 0.52 5.21
C ALA A 48 -10.42 0.35 3.69
N TRP A 49 -10.88 -0.78 3.13
CA TRP A 49 -10.90 -0.99 1.68
C TRP A 49 -11.83 -0.03 0.92
N ALA A 50 -12.71 0.71 1.60
CA ALA A 50 -13.44 1.82 0.99
C ALA A 50 -12.51 2.93 0.46
N CYS A 51 -11.24 2.96 0.90
CA CYS A 51 -10.21 3.83 0.33
C CYS A 51 -9.81 3.43 -1.10
N GLU A 52 -10.04 2.18 -1.49
CA GLU A 52 -9.72 1.68 -2.82
C GLU A 52 -10.91 1.78 -3.78
N GLN A 53 -10.60 2.08 -5.04
CA GLN A 53 -11.54 2.00 -6.15
C GLN A 53 -11.28 0.70 -6.89
N GLY A 54 -11.97 -0.37 -6.49
CA GLY A 54 -11.80 -1.68 -7.10
C GLY A 54 -12.48 -2.80 -6.33
N PRO A 55 -12.29 -4.06 -6.77
CA PRO A 55 -12.80 -5.20 -6.06
C PRO A 55 -12.15 -5.29 -4.68
N VAL A 56 -13.00 -5.45 -3.67
CA VAL A 56 -12.57 -5.84 -2.33
C VAL A 56 -11.86 -7.19 -2.48
N PRO A 57 -10.66 -7.36 -1.87
CA PRO A 57 -9.96 -8.64 -1.93
C PRO A 57 -10.84 -9.77 -1.37
N ARG A 58 -10.56 -11.01 -1.76
CA ARG A 58 -11.24 -12.17 -1.16
C ARG A 58 -10.68 -12.43 0.25
N PRO A 59 -11.45 -13.03 1.17
CA PRO A 59 -11.00 -13.30 2.54
C PRO A 59 -9.66 -14.03 2.63
N GLU A 60 -9.39 -14.95 1.71
CA GLU A 60 -8.14 -15.74 1.70
C GLU A 60 -6.92 -14.88 1.34
N LEU A 61 -7.14 -13.71 0.72
CA LEU A 61 -6.11 -12.77 0.29
C LEU A 61 -5.97 -11.57 1.22
N TYR A 62 -6.76 -11.47 2.29
CA TYR A 62 -6.73 -10.32 3.19
C TYR A 62 -5.33 -10.04 3.73
N MET A 63 -4.65 -11.05 4.25
CA MET A 63 -3.29 -10.90 4.81
C MET A 63 -2.29 -10.34 3.79
N ARG A 64 -2.43 -10.70 2.51
CA ARG A 64 -1.61 -10.18 1.41
C ARG A 64 -1.86 -8.69 1.20
N TYR A 65 -3.13 -8.28 1.21
CA TYR A 65 -3.56 -6.91 0.97
C TYR A 65 -3.58 -6.00 2.20
N MET A 66 -3.30 -6.53 3.39
CA MET A 66 -3.06 -5.73 4.59
C MET A 66 -1.62 -5.17 4.66
N SER A 67 -0.76 -5.51 3.69
CA SER A 67 0.60 -4.96 3.59
C SER A 67 0.62 -3.57 2.96
N ASP A 68 1.46 -2.67 3.50
CA ASP A 68 1.59 -1.29 3.02
C ASP A 68 1.79 -1.22 1.50
N LEU A 69 0.92 -0.48 0.83
CA LEU A 69 0.96 -0.31 -0.60
C LEU A 69 2.09 0.64 -1.01
N LEU A 70 2.73 0.33 -2.14
CA LEU A 70 3.81 1.13 -2.68
C LEU A 70 3.26 2.21 -3.61
N SER A 71 3.69 3.45 -3.38
CA SER A 71 3.65 4.47 -4.42
C SER A 71 4.65 4.13 -5.53
N ARG A 72 4.46 4.71 -6.72
CA ARG A 72 5.41 4.59 -7.83
C ARG A 72 6.85 4.93 -7.41
N GLN A 73 7.02 5.98 -6.62
CA GLN A 73 8.33 6.42 -6.12
C GLN A 73 8.91 5.41 -5.13
N ALA A 74 8.10 4.90 -4.21
CA ALA A 74 8.54 3.88 -3.26
C ALA A 74 8.96 2.60 -3.97
N LEU A 75 8.21 2.17 -4.99
CA LEU A 75 8.55 1.00 -5.80
C LEU A 75 9.88 1.20 -6.54
N ALA A 76 10.09 2.36 -7.18
CA ALA A 76 11.36 2.68 -7.84
C ALA A 76 12.54 2.63 -6.86
N ARG A 77 12.41 3.30 -5.71
CA ARG A 77 13.44 3.34 -4.66
C ARG A 77 13.75 1.95 -4.11
N ARG A 78 12.72 1.18 -3.72
CA ARG A 78 12.87 -0.16 -3.10
C ARG A 78 13.37 -1.21 -4.09
N SER A 79 13.04 -1.07 -5.38
CA SER A 79 13.55 -1.95 -6.43
C SER A 79 14.95 -1.56 -6.92
N GLY A 80 15.44 -0.36 -6.59
CA GLY A 80 16.69 0.19 -7.12
C GLY A 80 16.60 0.51 -8.62
N ARG A 81 15.41 0.85 -9.13
CA ARG A 81 15.16 1.13 -10.55
C ARG A 81 14.68 2.57 -10.74
N SER A 82 14.81 3.07 -11.96
CA SER A 82 14.31 4.41 -12.33
C SER A 82 12.79 4.45 -12.43
N LEU A 83 12.19 5.63 -12.24
CA LEU A 83 10.75 5.85 -12.42
C LEU A 83 10.28 5.42 -13.81
N ARG A 84 11.05 5.74 -14.87
CA ARG A 84 10.78 5.30 -16.24
C ARG A 84 10.69 3.78 -16.38
N THR A 85 11.45 3.03 -15.58
CA THR A 85 11.37 1.56 -15.58
C THR A 85 10.10 1.08 -14.90
N VAL A 86 9.70 1.73 -13.81
CA VAL A 86 8.42 1.45 -13.14
C VAL A 86 7.24 1.80 -14.03
N ASP A 87 7.25 2.95 -14.72
CA ASP A 87 6.19 3.32 -15.67
C ASP A 87 6.06 2.26 -16.77
N ARG A 88 7.17 1.79 -17.34
CA ARG A 88 7.16 0.65 -18.29
C ARG A 88 6.60 -0.64 -17.71
N TRP A 89 6.78 -0.90 -16.41
CA TRP A 89 6.16 -2.06 -15.75
C TRP A 89 4.65 -1.90 -15.63
N LEU A 90 4.18 -0.70 -15.28
CA LEU A 90 2.75 -0.36 -15.24
C LEU A 90 2.10 -0.53 -16.61
N ASP A 91 2.70 0.05 -17.66
CA ASP A 91 2.24 -0.10 -19.06
C ASP A 91 2.24 -1.57 -19.52
N SER A 92 3.14 -2.36 -18.94
CA SER A 92 3.32 -3.78 -19.19
C SER A 92 2.33 -4.70 -18.45
N GLY A 93 1.44 -4.14 -17.64
CA GLY A 93 0.44 -4.91 -16.86
C GLY A 93 0.92 -5.37 -15.48
N LEU A 94 1.82 -4.63 -14.82
CA LEU A 94 2.08 -4.81 -13.39
C LEU A 94 0.75 -4.63 -12.62
N PRO A 95 0.35 -5.57 -11.73
CA PRO A 95 -0.88 -5.42 -10.97
C PRO A 95 -0.89 -4.17 -10.10
N THR A 96 -2.00 -3.43 -10.17
CA THR A 96 -2.19 -2.16 -9.46
C THR A 96 -3.46 -2.18 -8.61
N ARG A 97 -3.46 -1.30 -7.63
CA ARG A 97 -4.63 -0.92 -6.84
C ARG A 97 -4.89 0.57 -7.08
N ASN A 98 -6.11 0.93 -7.39
CA ASN A 98 -6.50 2.34 -7.46
C ASN A 98 -6.94 2.75 -6.07
N VAL A 99 -6.24 3.73 -5.51
CA VAL A 99 -6.58 4.28 -4.21
C VAL A 99 -6.90 5.74 -4.45
N ARG A 100 -8.20 6.03 -4.56
CA ARG A 100 -8.73 7.27 -5.16
C ARG A 100 -8.10 7.52 -6.55
N ALA A 101 -7.60 8.74 -6.79
CA ALA A 101 -6.92 9.13 -8.02
C ALA A 101 -5.46 8.64 -8.13
N SER A 102 -4.97 7.90 -7.14
CA SER A 102 -3.59 7.44 -7.08
C SER A 102 -3.47 5.95 -7.38
N VAL A 103 -2.54 5.61 -8.26
CA VAL A 103 -2.13 4.22 -8.48
C VAL A 103 -1.17 3.79 -7.37
N ARG A 104 -1.44 2.62 -6.79
CA ARG A 104 -0.62 1.95 -5.79
C ARG A 104 -0.34 0.52 -6.22
N VAL A 105 0.69 -0.08 -5.64
CA VAL A 105 1.13 -1.42 -5.99
C VAL A 105 1.35 -2.23 -4.72
N ASN A 106 0.76 -3.42 -4.65
CA ASN A 106 1.04 -4.34 -3.55
C ASN A 106 2.46 -4.94 -3.71
N PRO A 107 3.31 -4.92 -2.66
CA PRO A 107 4.68 -5.47 -2.72
C PRO A 107 4.77 -6.93 -3.16
N VAL A 108 3.82 -7.77 -2.72
CA VAL A 108 3.77 -9.21 -3.05
C VAL A 108 3.42 -9.39 -4.52
N ASP A 109 2.39 -8.69 -5.01
CA ASP A 109 2.00 -8.71 -6.43
C ASP A 109 3.17 -8.29 -7.33
N ALA A 110 3.87 -7.22 -6.96
CA ALA A 110 5.04 -6.75 -7.70
C ALA A 110 6.17 -7.77 -7.73
N ALA A 111 6.51 -8.38 -6.59
CA ALA A 111 7.57 -9.37 -6.52
C ALA A 111 7.26 -10.60 -7.40
N GLU A 112 6.02 -11.11 -7.33
CA GLU A 112 5.59 -12.26 -8.12
C GLU A 112 5.58 -11.96 -9.62
N TRP A 113 5.04 -10.81 -10.01
CA TRP A 113 4.98 -10.40 -11.41
C TRP A 113 6.37 -10.19 -12.01
N LEU A 114 7.27 -9.52 -11.27
CA LEU A 114 8.65 -9.28 -11.73
C LEU A 114 9.43 -10.59 -11.89
N ARG A 115 9.24 -11.53 -10.94
CA ARG A 115 9.82 -12.87 -11.02
C ARG A 115 9.32 -13.62 -12.26
N GLY A 116 8.02 -13.57 -12.54
CA GLY A 116 7.43 -14.22 -13.72
C GLY A 116 7.89 -13.59 -15.04
N LYS A 117 7.95 -12.26 -15.13
CA LYS A 117 8.25 -11.57 -16.40
C LYS A 117 9.73 -11.52 -16.76
N TYR A 118 10.61 -11.33 -15.77
CA TYR A 118 12.03 -11.07 -16.02
C TYR A 118 12.97 -12.15 -15.46
N GLY A 119 12.44 -13.20 -14.83
CA GLY A 119 13.23 -14.21 -14.12
C GLY A 119 14.07 -13.66 -12.97
N THR A 120 13.97 -12.36 -12.67
CA THR A 120 14.77 -11.67 -11.67
C THR A 120 13.98 -11.54 -10.38
N SER A 121 14.52 -12.11 -9.30
CA SER A 121 13.92 -12.02 -7.99
C SER A 121 14.36 -10.71 -7.32
N ILE A 122 13.62 -9.61 -7.55
CA ILE A 122 13.67 -8.53 -6.56
C ILE A 122 13.15 -9.14 -5.27
N ARG A 123 14.03 -9.28 -4.28
CA ARG A 123 13.69 -9.93 -3.01
C ARG A 123 12.48 -9.20 -2.41
N LEU A 124 11.42 -9.92 -2.10
CA LEU A 124 10.19 -9.38 -1.50
C LEU A 124 10.51 -8.52 -0.28
N ASN A 125 11.48 -8.91 0.54
CA ASN A 125 11.92 -8.16 1.72
C ASN A 125 12.39 -6.74 1.39
N ARG A 126 12.95 -6.48 0.20
CA ARG A 126 13.29 -5.12 -0.24
C ARG A 126 12.04 -4.29 -0.53
N LEU A 127 11.01 -4.91 -1.11
CA LEU A 127 9.74 -4.25 -1.41
C LEU A 127 8.89 -4.05 -0.16
N LEU A 128 8.97 -4.96 0.81
CA LEU A 128 8.29 -4.86 2.11
C LEU A 128 8.99 -3.93 3.10
N ALA A 129 10.27 -3.58 2.88
CA ALA A 129 11.07 -2.79 3.82
C ALA A 129 10.34 -1.49 4.20
N CYS A 130 9.74 -1.49 5.39
CA CYS A 130 9.08 -0.33 5.97
C CYS A 130 10.13 0.79 6.08
N GLY A 131 9.75 2.03 5.76
CA GLY A 131 10.68 3.11 5.50
C GLY A 131 11.78 3.28 6.55
N THR A 132 12.97 2.72 6.29
CA THR A 132 14.22 3.35 6.66
C THR A 132 14.58 4.27 5.50
N ALA A 133 14.57 5.57 5.77
CA ALA A 133 15.27 6.52 4.92
C ALA A 133 16.71 5.99 4.71
N PRO A 134 17.32 6.18 3.52
CA PRO A 134 18.76 5.95 3.41
C PRO A 134 19.46 6.81 4.47
N PRO A 135 20.51 6.31 5.15
CA PRO A 135 21.36 7.18 5.96
C PRO A 135 21.86 8.29 5.03
N VAL A 136 21.57 9.54 5.40
CA VAL A 136 22.18 10.72 4.77
C VAL A 136 23.69 10.51 4.88
N PRO A 137 24.46 10.56 3.78
CA PRO A 137 25.91 10.54 3.89
C PRO A 137 26.33 11.76 4.71
N GLN A 138 26.81 11.51 5.93
CA GLN A 138 27.52 12.50 6.72
C GLN A 138 28.86 12.72 6.02
N ASN A 139 28.89 13.65 5.08
CA ASN A 139 30.13 14.25 4.63
C ASN A 139 30.61 15.18 5.75
N ALA A 140 31.67 14.77 6.44
CA ALA A 140 32.64 15.62 7.10
C ALA A 140 34.03 15.12 6.69
#